data_AF-A0A1G5BAF5-F1
#
_entry.id   AF-A0A1G5BAF5-F1
#
_cell.length_a   1.000
_cell.length_b   1.000
_cell.length_c   1.000
_cell.angle_alpha   90.00
_cell.angle_beta   90.00
_cell.angle_gamma   90.00
#
_symmetry.space_group_name_H-M   'P 1'
#
loop_
_entity.id
_entity.type
_entity.pdbx_description
1 polymer ?
#
loop_
_entity_poly.entity_id
_entity_poly.type
_entity_poly.pdbx_seq_one_letter_code
_entity_poly.pdbx_strand_id
1 'polypeptide(L)'
;MSDRTADLGQTGTRSHNPASLASEALRLSGDLVRKEIALAKAEMGQNVQRAGVAVGFIVAAAVIGIVTINVLVAALVAALAETDLGPIWSAVIVGLVLALLAYILLRKGMSDLKPEALMPSRTVQNVQRDAHAIKEAYHDK
;
A
#
# COMPACT_ATOMS: atom_id res chain seq x y z
N MET A 1 -57.68 26.25 61.98
CA MET A 1 -57.15 26.65 60.67
C MET A 1 -55.63 26.68 60.74
N SER A 2 -54.99 25.52 60.77
CA SER A 2 -53.53 25.42 60.82
C SER A 2 -53.18 24.06 60.23
N ASP A 3 -52.73 24.03 58.98
CA ASP A 3 -51.61 23.16 58.64
C ASP A 3 -50.97 23.64 57.33
N ARG A 4 -49.81 24.24 57.50
CA ARG A 4 -48.88 24.64 56.46
C ARG A 4 -47.62 23.85 56.73
N THR A 5 -47.67 22.56 56.46
CA THR A 5 -46.54 21.63 56.59
C THR A 5 -46.47 20.82 55.31
N ALA A 6 -45.46 21.13 54.50
CA ALA A 6 -44.37 20.20 54.20
C ALA A 6 -44.53 19.58 52.80
N ASP A 7 -44.15 20.36 51.79
CA ASP A 7 -43.68 19.81 50.52
C ASP A 7 -42.32 20.43 50.18
N LEU A 8 -41.30 19.97 50.90
CA LEU A 8 -39.88 20.22 50.60
C LEU A 8 -39.17 18.87 50.64
N GLY A 9 -39.55 17.98 49.73
CA GLY A 9 -39.13 16.56 49.81
C GLY A 9 -38.63 15.91 48.54
N GLN A 10 -38.43 16.63 47.43
CA GLN A 10 -37.95 16.00 46.19
C GLN A 10 -36.89 16.81 45.45
N THR A 11 -35.78 17.11 46.12
CA THR A 11 -34.47 17.16 45.45
C THR A 11 -33.84 15.79 45.59
N GLY A 12 -34.30 14.84 44.76
CA GLY A 12 -33.58 13.59 44.54
C GLY A 12 -32.24 13.92 43.91
N THR A 13 -31.21 14.08 44.74
CA THR A 13 -29.81 13.97 44.33
C THR A 13 -29.66 12.62 43.63
N ARG A 14 -29.65 12.64 42.28
CA ARG A 14 -29.17 11.52 41.47
C ARG A 14 -27.71 11.31 41.88
N SER A 15 -27.50 10.43 42.85
CA SER A 15 -26.20 9.92 43.24
C SER A 15 -25.62 9.19 42.04
N HIS A 16 -24.83 9.90 41.23
CA HIS A 16 -24.05 9.31 40.15
C HIS A 16 -23.01 8.43 40.83
N ASN A 17 -23.26 7.11 40.82
CA ASN A 17 -22.34 6.15 41.38
C ASN A 17 -21.03 6.23 40.57
N PRO A 18 -19.84 6.38 41.18
CA PRO A 18 -18.57 6.36 40.43
C PRO A 18 -18.43 5.09 39.56
N ALA A 19 -19.05 3.98 39.96
CA ALA A 19 -19.13 2.77 39.14
C ALA A 19 -19.91 2.97 37.83
N SER A 20 -20.97 3.80 37.82
CA SER A 20 -21.74 4.08 36.59
C SER A 20 -20.96 4.97 35.62
N LEU A 21 -20.19 5.96 36.11
CA LEU A 21 -19.35 6.80 35.26
C LEU A 21 -18.20 6.02 34.60
N ALA A 22 -17.57 5.11 35.35
CA ALA A 22 -16.54 4.21 34.80
C ALA A 22 -17.13 3.30 33.71
N SER A 23 -18.34 2.77 33.92
CA SER A 23 -19.02 1.95 32.91
C SER A 23 -19.42 2.74 31.66
N GLU A 24 -19.83 4.01 31.82
CA GLU A 24 -20.15 4.91 30.71
C GLU A 24 -18.90 5.24 29.88
N ALA A 25 -17.77 5.54 30.53
CA ALA A 25 -16.50 5.83 29.87
C ALA A 25 -15.93 4.62 29.11
N LEU A 26 -16.06 3.40 29.67
CA LEU A 26 -15.67 2.17 28.99
C LEU A 26 -16.54 1.87 27.77
N ARG A 27 -17.86 2.11 27.86
CA ARG A 27 -18.78 1.98 26.72
C ARG A 27 -18.45 2.99 25.61
N LEU A 28 -18.23 4.26 25.96
CA LEU A 28 -17.86 5.29 24.99
C LEU A 28 -16.51 5.01 24.32
N SER A 29 -15.53 4.50 25.10
CA SER A 29 -14.23 4.08 24.56
C SER A 29 -14.38 2.91 23.57
N GLY A 30 -15.22 1.93 23.90
CA GLY A 30 -15.53 0.81 22.99
C GLY A 30 -16.23 1.26 21.70
N ASP A 31 -17.14 2.23 21.78
CA ASP A 31 -17.84 2.79 20.62
C ASP A 31 -16.91 3.62 19.71
N LEU A 32 -15.95 4.36 20.29
CA LEU A 32 -14.92 5.07 19.53
C LEU A 32 -14.00 4.09 18.78
N VAL A 33 -13.50 3.06 19.46
CA VAL A 33 -12.64 2.04 18.83
C VAL A 33 -13.38 1.35 17.68
N ARG A 34 -14.66 1.00 17.85
CA ARG A 34 -15.48 0.43 16.77
C ARG A 34 -15.64 1.38 15.58
N LYS A 35 -15.81 2.69 15.84
CA LYS A 35 -15.90 3.72 14.79
C LYS A 35 -14.59 3.91 14.05
N GLU A 36 -13.45 3.95 14.76
CA GLU A 36 -12.13 4.03 14.13
C GLU A 36 -11.83 2.81 13.27
N ILE A 37 -12.18 1.60 13.74
CA ILE A 37 -12.05 0.38 12.94
C ILE A 37 -12.95 0.45 11.70
N ALA A 38 -14.20 0.93 11.84
CA ALA A 38 -15.12 1.08 10.71
C ALA A 38 -14.60 2.10 9.68
N LEU A 39 -14.04 3.22 10.15
CA LEU A 39 -13.43 4.24 9.31
C LEU A 39 -12.17 3.72 8.61
N ALA A 40 -11.26 3.09 9.35
CA ALA A 40 -10.06 2.46 8.80
C ALA A 40 -10.42 1.40 7.74
N LYS A 41 -11.47 0.61 7.99
CA LYS A 41 -11.97 -0.36 7.00
C LYS A 41 -12.54 0.33 5.76
N ALA A 42 -13.26 1.43 5.90
CA ALA A 42 -13.79 2.20 4.78
C ALA A 42 -12.65 2.83 3.95
N GLU A 43 -11.63 3.40 4.59
CA GLU A 43 -10.46 3.98 3.94
C GLU A 43 -9.60 2.91 3.26
N MET A 44 -9.35 1.78 3.93
CA MET A 44 -8.71 0.62 3.32
C MET A 44 -9.48 0.13 2.08
N GLY A 45 -10.82 0.07 2.16
CA GLY A 45 -11.66 -0.30 1.01
C GLY A 45 -11.49 0.66 -0.17
N GLN A 46 -11.48 1.97 0.08
CA GLN A 46 -11.24 2.98 -0.96
C GLN A 46 -9.82 2.87 -1.54
N ASN A 47 -8.81 2.65 -0.69
CA ASN A 47 -7.42 2.49 -1.12
C ASN A 47 -7.24 1.23 -1.98
N VAL A 48 -7.85 0.11 -1.58
CA VAL A 48 -7.85 -1.15 -2.35
C VAL A 48 -8.55 -0.97 -3.68
N GLN A 49 -9.71 -0.28 -3.72
CA GLN A 49 -10.42 -0.02 -4.97
C GLN A 49 -9.57 0.84 -5.93
N ARG A 50 -8.96 1.92 -5.42
CA ARG A 50 -8.08 2.79 -6.22
C ARG A 50 -6.86 2.04 -6.72
N ALA A 51 -6.23 1.23 -5.87
CA ALA A 51 -5.12 0.37 -6.26
C ALA A 51 -5.55 -0.65 -7.33
N GLY A 52 -6.73 -1.26 -7.19
CA GLY A 52 -7.27 -2.19 -8.18
C GLY A 52 -7.50 -1.55 -9.55
N VAL A 53 -8.06 -0.33 -9.59
CA VAL A 53 -8.22 0.44 -10.83
C VAL A 53 -6.86 0.77 -11.44
N ALA A 54 -5.89 1.23 -10.63
CA ALA A 54 -4.55 1.55 -11.10
C ALA A 54 -3.84 0.32 -11.70
N VAL A 55 -3.90 -0.83 -11.01
CA VAL A 55 -3.37 -2.10 -11.51
C VAL A 55 -4.08 -2.52 -12.81
N GLY A 56 -5.41 -2.34 -12.88
CA GLY A 56 -6.19 -2.59 -14.10
C GLY A 56 -5.69 -1.77 -15.28
N PHE A 57 -5.43 -0.47 -15.11
CA PHE A 57 -4.86 0.38 -16.15
C PHE A 57 -3.44 -0.04 -16.54
N ILE A 58 -2.59 -0.44 -15.58
CA ILE A 58 -1.22 -0.92 -15.87
C ILE A 58 -1.28 -2.19 -16.73
N VAL A 59 -2.15 -3.14 -16.40
CA VAL A 59 -2.33 -4.37 -17.18
C VAL A 59 -2.87 -4.05 -18.59
N ALA A 60 -3.88 -3.19 -18.70
CA ALA A 60 -4.43 -2.78 -20.00
C ALA A 60 -3.37 -2.08 -20.87
N ALA A 61 -2.60 -1.16 -20.27
CA ALA A 61 -1.52 -0.47 -20.95
C ALA A 61 -0.40 -1.44 -21.38
N ALA A 62 -0.08 -2.45 -20.57
CA ALA A 62 0.90 -3.47 -20.93
C ALA A 62 0.43 -4.30 -22.15
N VAL A 63 -0.83 -4.73 -22.17
CA VAL A 63 -1.40 -5.47 -23.30
C VAL A 63 -1.38 -4.63 -24.58
N ILE A 64 -1.87 -3.40 -24.51
CA ILE A 64 -1.87 -2.47 -25.65
C ILE A 64 -0.43 -2.20 -26.10
N GLY A 65 0.48 -1.95 -25.16
CA GLY A 65 1.89 -1.71 -25.44
C GLY A 65 2.56 -2.86 -26.18
N ILE A 66 2.27 -4.12 -25.80
CA ILE A 66 2.76 -5.30 -26.52
C ILE A 66 2.27 -5.30 -27.97
N VAL A 67 0.99 -5.05 -28.21
CA VAL A 67 0.42 -5.00 -29.57
C VAL A 67 1.05 -3.86 -30.37
N THR A 68 1.14 -2.65 -29.79
CA THR A 68 1.73 -1.48 -30.42
C THR A 68 3.19 -1.72 -30.80
N ILE A 69 3.99 -2.30 -29.91
CA ILE A 69 5.39 -2.62 -30.20
C ILE A 69 5.48 -3.61 -31.37
N ASN A 70 4.66 -4.66 -31.41
CA ASN A 70 4.68 -5.60 -32.53
C ASN A 70 4.36 -4.92 -33.88
N VAL A 71 3.36 -4.03 -33.90
CA VAL A 71 3.01 -3.27 -35.11
C VAL A 71 4.17 -2.35 -35.53
N LEU A 72 4.79 -1.65 -34.59
CA LEU A 72 5.94 -0.77 -34.88
C LEU A 72 7.16 -1.56 -35.38
N VAL A 73 7.43 -2.73 -34.81
CA VAL A 73 8.52 -3.61 -35.27
C VAL A 73 8.25 -4.09 -36.69
N ALA A 74 7.02 -4.54 -36.98
CA ALA A 74 6.64 -4.93 -38.34
C ALA A 74 6.78 -3.76 -39.33
N ALA A 75 6.33 -2.56 -38.94
CA ALA A 75 6.47 -1.36 -39.75
C ALA A 75 7.93 -0.98 -40.00
N LEU A 76 8.80 -1.08 -38.98
CA LEU A 76 10.23 -0.81 -39.12
C LEU A 76 10.91 -1.81 -40.04
N VAL A 77 10.59 -3.10 -39.89
CA VAL A 77 11.09 -4.15 -40.79
C VAL A 77 10.65 -3.89 -42.22
N ALA A 78 9.37 -3.55 -42.44
CA ALA A 78 8.85 -3.22 -43.76
C ALA A 78 9.54 -2.00 -44.37
N ALA A 79 9.72 -0.93 -43.59
CA ALA A 79 10.42 0.28 -44.03
C ALA A 79 11.88 0.01 -44.41
N LEU A 80 12.59 -0.82 -43.65
CA LEU A 80 13.95 -1.23 -44.00
C LEU A 80 13.98 -2.20 -45.19
N ALA A 81 12.95 -3.02 -45.37
CA ALA A 81 12.85 -3.94 -46.49
C ALA A 81 12.71 -3.23 -47.85
N GLU A 82 12.26 -1.97 -47.87
CA GLU A 82 12.25 -1.13 -49.08
C GLU A 82 13.66 -0.63 -49.48
N THR A 83 14.67 -0.86 -48.65
CA THR A 83 16.08 -0.58 -48.98
C THR A 83 16.77 -1.79 -49.62
N ASP A 84 18.03 -1.62 -50.03
CA ASP A 84 18.86 -2.69 -50.63
C ASP A 84 19.13 -3.89 -49.68
N LEU A 85 18.77 -3.79 -48.40
CA LEU A 85 18.90 -4.88 -47.41
C LEU A 85 17.97 -6.06 -47.72
N GLY A 86 16.79 -5.79 -48.29
CA GLY A 86 15.73 -6.77 -48.50
C GLY A 86 15.06 -7.25 -47.20
N PRO A 87 13.97 -8.04 -47.31
CA PRO A 87 13.08 -8.33 -46.17
C PRO A 87 13.73 -9.14 -45.04
N ILE A 88 14.53 -10.16 -45.39
CA ILE A 88 15.11 -11.09 -44.42
C ILE A 88 16.15 -10.39 -43.55
N TRP A 89 17.11 -9.69 -44.17
CA TRP A 89 18.18 -9.01 -43.42
C TRP A 89 17.65 -7.84 -42.59
N SER A 90 16.61 -7.15 -43.08
CA SER A 90 15.90 -6.12 -42.32
C SER A 90 15.31 -6.69 -41.03
N ALA A 91 14.63 -7.84 -41.10
CA ALA A 91 14.08 -8.51 -39.92
C ALA A 91 15.18 -8.98 -38.95
N VAL A 92 16.30 -9.51 -39.46
CA VAL A 92 17.43 -9.95 -38.63
C VAL A 92 18.06 -8.77 -37.87
N ILE A 93 18.34 -7.65 -38.55
CA ILE A 93 18.96 -6.49 -37.93
C ILE A 93 18.06 -5.91 -36.83
N VAL A 94 16.77 -5.69 -37.13
CA VAL A 94 15.82 -5.16 -36.14
C VAL A 94 15.69 -6.13 -34.95
N GLY A 95 15.59 -7.43 -35.22
CA GLY A 95 15.53 -8.45 -34.18
C GLY A 95 16.76 -8.44 -33.26
N LEU A 96 17.96 -8.32 -33.82
CA LEU A 96 19.21 -8.24 -33.05
C LEU A 96 19.27 -6.99 -32.17
N VAL A 97 18.87 -5.83 -32.70
CA VAL A 97 18.82 -4.57 -31.93
C VAL A 97 17.86 -4.71 -30.75
N LEU A 98 16.67 -5.25 -30.97
CA LEU A 98 15.69 -5.46 -29.91
C LEU A 98 16.14 -6.51 -28.88
N ALA A 99 16.79 -7.59 -29.33
CA ALA A 99 17.36 -8.60 -28.43
C ALA A 99 18.41 -8.00 -27.50
N LEU A 100 19.27 -7.12 -28.02
CA LEU A 100 20.27 -6.40 -27.21
C LEU A 100 19.60 -5.46 -26.19
N LEU A 101 18.59 -4.69 -26.62
CA LEU A 101 17.83 -3.82 -25.72
C LEU A 101 17.13 -4.63 -24.62
N ALA A 102 16.49 -5.75 -24.98
CA ALA A 102 15.83 -6.64 -24.03
C ALA A 102 16.83 -7.21 -23.02
N TYR A 103 18.02 -7.63 -23.46
CA TYR A 103 19.09 -8.11 -22.58
C TYR A 103 19.51 -7.04 -21.56
N ILE A 104 19.71 -5.79 -22.00
CA ILE A 104 20.09 -4.68 -21.11
C ILE A 104 19.00 -4.41 -20.07
N LEU A 105 17.74 -4.29 -20.51
CA LEU A 105 16.59 -4.05 -19.63
C LEU A 105 16.42 -5.18 -18.61
N LEU A 106 16.55 -6.43 -19.05
CA LEU A 106 16.46 -7.59 -18.18
C LEU A 106 17.56 -7.58 -17.11
N ARG A 107 18.81 -7.27 -17.49
CA ARG A 107 19.94 -7.19 -16.55
C ARG A 107 19.74 -6.09 -15.51
N LYS A 108 19.21 -4.93 -15.91
CA LYS A 108 18.88 -3.83 -15.01
C LYS A 108 17.69 -4.16 -14.10
N GLY A 109 16.61 -4.71 -14.64
CA GLY A 109 15.47 -5.14 -13.82
C GLY A 109 15.89 -6.17 -12.77
N MET A 110 16.72 -7.15 -13.15
CA MET A 110 17.26 -8.11 -12.20
C MET A 110 18.17 -7.48 -11.14
N SER A 111 18.92 -6.41 -11.45
CA SER A 111 19.74 -5.73 -10.43
C SER A 111 18.89 -4.99 -9.41
N ASP A 112 17.77 -4.43 -9.85
CA ASP A 112 16.91 -3.58 -9.02
C ASP A 112 16.00 -4.41 -8.10
N LEU A 113 15.75 -5.68 -8.46
CA LEU A 113 14.97 -6.64 -7.64
C LEU A 113 15.83 -7.42 -6.63
N LYS A 114 17.14 -7.16 -6.56
CA LYS A 114 18.00 -7.84 -5.59
C LYS A 114 17.55 -7.51 -4.17
N PRO A 115 17.44 -8.50 -3.26
CA PRO A 115 17.06 -8.26 -1.87
C PRO A 115 17.93 -7.17 -1.21
N GLU A 116 19.22 -7.13 -1.54
CA GLU A 116 20.15 -6.12 -1.01
C GLU A 116 19.81 -4.69 -1.49
N ALA A 117 19.18 -4.54 -2.66
CA ALA A 117 18.70 -3.26 -3.18
C ALA A 117 17.31 -2.87 -2.61
N LEU A 118 16.52 -3.86 -2.19
CA LEU A 118 15.17 -3.68 -1.64
C LEU A 118 15.14 -3.57 -0.10
N MET A 119 16.20 -4.00 0.58
CA MET A 119 16.35 -3.84 2.03
C MET A 119 16.74 -2.38 2.35
N PRO A 120 15.91 -1.62 3.08
CA PRO A 120 16.29 -0.29 3.51
C PRO A 120 17.45 -0.42 4.49
N SER A 121 18.66 -0.12 4.02
CA SER A 121 19.90 -0.27 4.78
C SER A 121 19.85 0.41 6.16
N ARG A 122 19.11 1.51 6.26
CA ARG A 122 18.90 2.25 7.52
C ARG A 122 17.88 1.62 8.46
N THR A 123 16.77 1.09 7.94
CA THR A 123 15.73 0.44 8.77
C THR A 123 16.26 -0.84 9.39
N VAL A 124 17.03 -1.62 8.64
CA VAL A 124 17.65 -2.85 9.15
C VAL A 124 18.69 -2.55 10.24
N GLN A 125 19.50 -1.50 10.06
CA GLN A 125 20.47 -1.08 11.08
C GLN A 125 19.81 -0.57 12.36
N ASN A 126 18.72 0.21 12.26
CA ASN A 126 18.00 0.69 13.44
C ASN A 126 17.35 -0.46 14.21
N VAL A 127 16.70 -1.40 13.51
CA VAL A 127 16.09 -2.58 14.15
C VAL A 127 17.15 -3.47 14.82
N GLN A 128 18.33 -3.65 14.19
CA GLN A 128 19.43 -4.39 14.81
C GLN A 128 19.96 -3.67 16.07
N ARG A 129 20.13 -2.35 16.01
CA ARG A 129 20.60 -1.55 17.15
C ARG A 129 19.61 -1.61 18.32
N ASP A 130 18.32 -1.51 18.05
CA ASP A 130 17.26 -1.62 19.06
C ASP A 130 17.20 -3.03 19.65
N ALA A 131 17.34 -4.07 18.83
CA ALA A 131 17.41 -5.45 19.30
C ALA A 131 18.64 -5.73 20.18
N HIS A 132 19.79 -5.14 19.83
CA HIS A 132 21.01 -5.23 20.62
C HIS A 132 20.86 -4.54 21.99
N ALA A 133 20.26 -3.35 22.03
CA ALA A 133 20.01 -2.64 23.28
C ALA A 133 19.07 -3.42 24.23
N ILE A 134 18.04 -4.08 23.69
CA ILE A 134 17.13 -4.93 24.48
C ILE A 134 17.86 -6.18 25.00
N LYS A 135 18.74 -6.77 24.20
CA LYS A 135 19.50 -7.97 24.57
C LYS A 135 20.53 -7.67 25.68
N GLU A 136 21.17 -6.52 25.61
CA GLU A 136 22.14 -6.06 26.61
C GLU A 136 21.45 -5.72 27.94
N ALA A 137 20.27 -5.10 27.90
CA ALA A 137 19.44 -4.87 29.09
C ALA A 137 18.93 -6.15 29.78
N TYR A 138 18.94 -7.29 29.08
CA TYR A 138 18.55 -8.60 29.63
C TYR A 138 19.72 -9.44 30.13
N HIS A 139 20.96 -9.13 29.73
CA HIS A 139 22.17 -9.83 30.18
C HIS A 139 22.85 -9.17 31.39
N ASP A 140 22.41 -7.98 31.80
CA ASP A 140 22.93 -7.23 32.96
C ASP A 140 22.10 -7.47 34.25
N LYS A 141 21.46 -8.65 34.39
CA LYS A 141 20.81 -9.12 35.62
C LYS A 141 21.30 -10.50 35.99
#